data_AF-A0A7C2STZ5-F1
#
_entry.id   AF-A0A7C2STZ5-F1
#
_cell.length_a   1.000
_cell.length_b   1.000
_cell.length_c   1.000
_cell.angle_alpha   90.00
_cell.angle_beta   90.00
_cell.angle_gamma   90.00
#
_symmetry.space_group_name_H-M   'P 1'
#
loop_
_entity.id
_entity.type
_entity.pdbx_description
1 polymer ?
#
loop_
_entity_poly.entity_id
_entity_poly.type
_entity_poly.pdbx_seq_one_letter_code
_entity_poly.pdbx_strand_id
1 'polypeptide(L)'
;MQSRESVVNPWGLVVQPPFIERRFVMIVASMIIKAFPENIDEVILKLNNIPNVTTYGVHKEENIIVLIEADSEDQLKDLARYINSEFDGILGTYPTFVSADENFDEEIKTVN
;
A
#
# COMPACT_ATOMS: atom_id res chain seq x y z
N MET A 1 1.40 -9.11 24.33
CA MET A 1 0.31 -8.55 25.16
C MET A 1 0.98 -7.74 26.28
N GLN A 2 1.28 -6.46 26.06
CA GLN A 2 1.94 -5.62 27.08
C GLN A 2 0.88 -5.08 28.05
N SER A 3 1.13 -5.23 29.36
CA SER A 3 0.27 -4.71 30.43
C SER A 3 0.24 -3.19 30.39
N ARG A 4 -0.96 -2.61 30.32
CA ARG A 4 -1.15 -1.16 30.39
C ARG A 4 -0.95 -0.69 31.82
N GLU A 5 0.11 0.06 32.09
CA GLU A 5 0.29 0.75 33.38
C GLU A 5 -0.69 1.93 33.44
N SER A 6 -1.53 1.95 34.47
CA SER A 6 -2.47 3.03 34.74
C SER A 6 -1.76 4.23 35.36
N VAL A 7 -1.98 5.43 34.79
CA VAL A 7 -1.44 6.68 35.33
C VAL A 7 -2.46 7.28 36.31
N VAL A 8 -2.03 7.70 37.49
CA VAL A 8 -2.89 8.34 38.50
C VAL A 8 -2.56 9.82 38.56
N ASN A 9 -3.58 10.68 38.47
CA ASN A 9 -3.38 12.12 38.56
C ASN A 9 -3.26 12.60 40.03
N PRO A 10 -2.86 13.87 40.29
CA PRO A 10 -2.67 14.39 41.65
C PRO A 10 -3.91 14.36 42.56
N TRP A 11 -5.08 14.10 42.00
CA TRP A 11 -6.36 13.98 42.70
C TRP A 11 -6.77 12.52 42.96
N GLY A 12 -5.88 11.56 42.70
CA GLY A 12 -6.13 10.13 42.94
C GLY A 12 -7.03 9.47 41.89
N LEU A 13 -7.32 10.14 40.78
CA LEU A 13 -8.11 9.55 39.68
C LEU A 13 -7.18 8.80 38.73
N VAL A 14 -7.57 7.56 38.41
CA VAL A 14 -6.94 6.79 37.34
C VAL A 14 -7.31 7.44 36.01
N VAL A 15 -6.31 8.00 35.34
CA VAL A 15 -6.45 8.54 34.00
C VAL A 15 -5.90 7.53 33.01
N GLN A 16 -6.66 7.23 31.95
CA GLN A 16 -6.08 6.51 30.83
C GLN A 16 -5.01 7.40 30.21
N PRO A 17 -3.82 6.87 29.86
CA PRO A 17 -2.86 7.64 29.11
C PRO A 17 -3.53 8.15 27.82
N PRO A 18 -3.17 9.35 27.33
CA PRO A 18 -3.67 9.82 26.05
C PRO A 18 -3.43 8.73 25.01
N PHE A 19 -4.48 8.36 24.28
CA PHE A 19 -4.36 7.45 23.15
C PHE A 19 -3.49 8.17 22.11
N ILE A 20 -2.20 7.87 22.10
CA ILE A 20 -1.32 8.26 21.00
C ILE A 20 -1.80 7.44 19.81
N GLU A 21 -2.74 8.01 19.07
CA GLU A 21 -3.16 7.49 17.78
C GLU A 21 -1.93 7.56 16.89
N ARG A 22 -1.23 6.42 16.72
CA ARG A 22 -0.29 6.30 15.62
C ARG A 22 -1.12 6.51 14.36
N ARG A 23 -0.99 7.68 13.72
CA ARG A 23 -1.46 7.85 12.35
C ARG A 23 -0.69 6.83 11.53
N PHE A 24 -1.38 5.78 11.11
CA PHE A 24 -0.89 4.91 10.07
C PHE A 24 -0.94 5.72 8.77
N VAL A 25 0.23 6.08 8.24
CA VAL A 25 0.32 6.64 6.90
C VAL A 25 0.09 5.48 5.95
N MET A 26 -1.08 5.47 5.30
CA MET A 26 -1.40 4.47 4.30
C MET A 26 -0.91 4.99 2.94
N ILE A 27 -0.17 4.14 2.23
CA ILE A 27 0.28 4.38 0.88
C ILE A 27 -0.64 3.62 -0.06
N VAL A 28 -1.18 4.33 -1.04
CA VAL A 28 -1.95 3.76 -2.14
C VAL A 28 -1.20 3.99 -3.44
N ALA A 29 -0.81 2.92 -4.11
CA ALA A 29 -0.06 2.97 -5.36
C ALA A 29 -0.81 2.29 -6.49
N SER A 30 -0.96 2.98 -7.62
CA SER A 30 -1.36 2.34 -8.88
C SER A 30 -0.12 1.85 -9.61
N MET A 31 -0.20 0.63 -10.15
CA MET A 31 0.88 0.03 -10.91
C MET A 31 0.36 -0.66 -12.16
N ILE A 32 1.21 -0.68 -13.19
CA ILE A 32 1.06 -1.55 -14.34
C ILE A 32 2.00 -2.74 -14.14
N ILE A 33 1.43 -3.94 -14.16
CA ILE A 33 2.19 -5.18 -14.22
C ILE A 33 2.15 -5.65 -15.66
N LYS A 34 3.32 -5.70 -16.29
CA LYS A 34 3.44 -6.17 -17.66
C LYS A 34 3.77 -7.66 -17.65
N ALA A 35 3.02 -8.48 -18.37
CA ALA A 35 3.23 -9.92 -18.47
C ALA A 35 3.10 -10.40 -19.91
N PHE A 36 3.63 -11.58 -20.21
CA PHE A 36 3.39 -12.21 -21.51
C PHE A 36 1.91 -12.56 -21.69
N PRO A 37 1.33 -12.38 -22.89
CA PRO A 37 -0.10 -12.63 -23.14
C PRO A 37 -0.58 -14.02 -22.67
N GLU A 38 0.24 -15.05 -22.84
CA GLU A 38 -0.05 -16.43 -22.43
C GLU A 38 -0.10 -16.65 -20.91
N ASN A 39 0.47 -15.73 -20.10
CA ASN A 39 0.53 -15.83 -18.65
C ASN A 39 -0.48 -14.92 -17.93
N ILE A 40 -1.22 -14.08 -18.65
CA ILE A 40 -2.10 -13.06 -18.07
C ILE A 40 -3.10 -13.65 -17.05
N ASP A 41 -3.83 -14.69 -17.44
CA ASP A 41 -4.86 -15.28 -16.57
C ASP A 41 -4.28 -15.88 -15.30
N GLU A 42 -3.12 -16.54 -15.41
CA GLU A 42 -2.41 -17.11 -14.26
C GLU A 42 -1.90 -16.01 -13.32
N VAL A 43 -1.29 -14.96 -13.88
CA VAL A 43 -0.79 -13.81 -13.13
C VAL A 43 -1.93 -13.11 -12.39
N ILE A 44 -3.08 -12.86 -13.05
CA ILE A 44 -4.26 -12.27 -12.40
C ILE A 44 -4.74 -13.13 -11.24
N LEU A 45 -4.83 -14.44 -11.43
CA LEU A 45 -5.28 -15.35 -10.38
C LEU A 45 -4.34 -15.32 -9.17
N LYS A 46 -3.03 -15.27 -9.39
CA LYS A 46 -2.04 -15.11 -8.31
C LYS A 46 -2.15 -13.75 -7.63
N LEU A 47 -2.28 -12.65 -8.39
CA LEU A 47 -2.40 -11.28 -7.86
C LEU A 47 -3.64 -11.11 -6.98
N ASN A 48 -4.78 -11.68 -7.39
CA ASN A 48 -6.03 -11.62 -6.61
C ASN A 48 -5.96 -12.38 -5.27
N ASN A 49 -4.95 -13.24 -5.08
CA ASN A 49 -4.70 -13.92 -3.81
C ASN A 49 -3.73 -13.16 -2.90
N ILE A 50 -3.13 -12.05 -3.37
CA ILE A 50 -2.25 -11.23 -2.56
C ILE A 50 -3.11 -10.25 -1.74
N PRO A 51 -3.01 -10.24 -0.41
CA PRO A 51 -3.64 -9.22 0.41
C PRO A 51 -3.20 -7.82 -0.01
N ASN A 52 -4.12 -6.86 0.04
CA ASN A 52 -3.86 -5.45 -0.27
C ASN A 52 -3.47 -5.17 -1.74
N VAL A 53 -3.69 -6.13 -2.64
CA VAL A 53 -3.60 -5.93 -4.10
C VAL A 53 -4.98 -6.07 -4.70
N THR A 54 -5.41 -5.05 -5.43
CA THR A 54 -6.67 -5.07 -6.18
C THR A 54 -6.38 -5.00 -7.68
N THR A 55 -6.81 -6.02 -8.42
CA THR A 55 -6.69 -6.06 -9.89
C THR A 55 -7.91 -5.41 -10.55
N TYR A 56 -7.71 -4.38 -11.36
CA TYR A 56 -8.81 -3.69 -12.06
C TYR A 56 -9.08 -4.25 -13.46
N GLY A 57 -8.09 -4.88 -14.09
CA GLY A 57 -8.27 -5.55 -15.37
C GLY A 57 -7.04 -5.52 -16.25
N VAL A 58 -7.21 -5.99 -17.48
CA VAL A 58 -6.16 -6.09 -18.50
C VAL A 58 -6.37 -5.03 -19.56
N HIS A 59 -5.29 -4.36 -19.94
CA HIS A 59 -5.26 -3.36 -20.99
C HIS A 59 -4.24 -3.75 -22.06
N LYS A 60 -4.64 -3.69 -23.35
CA LYS A 60 -3.80 -4.04 -24.50
C LYS A 60 -3.13 -5.41 -24.38
N GLU A 61 -3.84 -6.40 -23.84
CA GLU A 61 -3.45 -7.83 -23.75
C GLU A 61 -2.22 -8.15 -22.88
N GLU A 62 -1.35 -7.19 -22.56
CA GLU A 62 -0.10 -7.44 -21.82
C GLU A 62 0.03 -6.64 -20.52
N ASN A 63 -0.89 -5.70 -20.25
CA ASN A 63 -0.79 -4.79 -19.11
C ASN A 63 -1.91 -5.05 -18.10
N ILE A 64 -1.58 -5.50 -16.91
CA ILE A 64 -2.51 -5.69 -15.81
C ILE A 64 -2.47 -4.44 -14.93
N ILE A 65 -3.62 -3.81 -14.74
CA ILE A 65 -3.76 -2.62 -13.89
C ILE A 65 -4.06 -3.09 -12.47
N VAL A 66 -3.20 -2.70 -11.53
CA VAL A 66 -3.38 -3.02 -10.11
C VAL A 66 -3.31 -1.77 -9.24
N LEU A 67 -3.96 -1.86 -8.10
CA LEU A 67 -3.82 -0.93 -6.99
C LEU A 67 -3.27 -1.70 -5.79
N ILE A 68 -2.29 -1.11 -5.12
CA ILE A 68 -1.61 -1.68 -3.98
C ILE A 68 -1.80 -0.74 -2.78
N GLU A 69 -2.19 -1.32 -1.67
CA GLU A 69 -2.27 -0.64 -0.38
C GLU A 69 -1.13 -1.12 0.52
N ALA A 70 -0.36 -0.20 1.07
CA ALA A 70 0.81 -0.51 1.89
C ALA A 70 0.90 0.45 3.09
N ASP A 71 1.34 -0.05 4.23
CA ASP A 71 1.57 0.71 5.46
C ASP A 71 2.91 1.47 5.44
N SER A 72 3.77 1.20 4.46
CA SER A 72 5.07 1.85 4.30
C SER A 72 5.62 1.71 2.88
N GLU A 73 6.56 2.60 2.53
CA GLU A 73 7.24 2.55 1.23
C GLU A 73 8.07 1.26 1.06
N ASP A 74 8.64 0.75 2.15
CA ASP A 74 9.40 -0.50 2.14
C ASP A 74 8.49 -1.69 1.82
N GLN A 75 7.29 -1.75 2.41
CA GLN A 75 6.31 -2.79 2.08
C GLN A 75 5.90 -2.73 0.60
N LEU A 76 5.69 -1.52 0.05
CA LEU A 76 5.38 -1.36 -1.37
C LEU A 76 6.52 -1.88 -2.26
N LYS A 77 7.77 -1.56 -1.92
CA LYS A 77 8.96 -2.05 -2.64
C LYS A 77 9.12 -3.56 -2.56
N ASP A 78 8.91 -4.14 -1.39
CA ASP A 78 9.01 -5.58 -1.17
C ASP A 78 7.92 -6.33 -1.92
N LEU A 79 6.70 -5.77 -1.99
CA LEU A 79 5.62 -6.36 -2.77
C LEU A 79 5.90 -6.31 -4.27
N ALA A 80 6.42 -5.18 -4.78
CA ALA A 80 6.83 -5.07 -6.17
C ALA A 80 7.97 -6.05 -6.52
N ARG A 81 8.93 -6.26 -5.61
CA ARG A 81 10.00 -7.25 -5.78
C ARG A 81 9.46 -8.67 -5.79
N TYR A 82 8.59 -9.00 -4.83
CA TYR A 82 7.94 -10.32 -4.72
C TYR A 82 7.18 -10.67 -6.01
N ILE A 83 6.39 -9.72 -6.53
CA ILE A 83 5.66 -9.93 -7.79
C ILE A 83 6.64 -10.21 -8.94
N ASN A 84 7.71 -9.44 -9.09
CA ASN A 84 8.69 -9.67 -10.17
C ASN A 84 9.49 -10.98 -10.02
N SER A 85 9.72 -11.46 -8.79
CA SER A 85 10.58 -12.64 -8.56
C SER A 85 9.81 -13.95 -8.55
N GLU A 86 8.61 -13.97 -7.98
CA GLU A 86 7.86 -15.22 -7.75
C GLU A 86 6.89 -15.58 -8.88
N PHE A 87 6.59 -14.62 -9.77
CA PHE A 87 5.56 -14.81 -10.79
C PHE A 87 6.25 -14.97 -12.14
N ASP A 88 6.24 -16.21 -12.63
CA ASP A 88 6.68 -16.51 -13.98
C ASP A 88 5.84 -15.73 -15.01
N GLY A 89 6.51 -15.30 -16.06
CA GLY A 89 5.90 -14.61 -17.19
C GLY A 89 5.65 -13.11 -17.00
N ILE A 90 6.11 -12.53 -15.89
CA ILE A 90 6.14 -11.07 -15.69
C ILE A 90 7.38 -10.46 -16.37
N LEU A 91 7.15 -9.41 -17.16
CA LEU A 91 8.18 -8.58 -17.79
C LEU A 91 8.65 -7.45 -16.87
N GLY A 92 7.76 -6.96 -16.00
CA GLY A 92 8.09 -5.93 -15.03
C GLY A 92 6.87 -5.32 -14.34
N THR A 93 7.12 -4.63 -13.23
CA THR A 93 6.12 -3.82 -12.51
C THR A 93 6.50 -2.35 -12.57
N TYR A 94 5.57 -1.50 -12.96
CA TYR A 94 5.79 -0.07 -13.19
C TYR A 94 4.79 0.75 -12.38
N PRO A 95 5.21 1.43 -11.30
CA PRO A 95 4.33 2.35 -10.58
C PRO A 95 3.94 3.51 -11.49
N THR A 96 2.65 3.85 -11.51
CA THR A 96 2.08 4.95 -12.31
C THR A 96 1.65 6.12 -11.44
N PHE A 97 1.27 5.84 -10.19
CA PHE A 97 0.88 6.83 -9.20
C PHE A 97 1.14 6.28 -7.80
N VAL A 98 1.57 7.14 -6.89
CA VAL A 98 1.73 6.81 -5.46
C VAL A 98 1.17 7.99 -4.66
N SER A 99 0.24 7.69 -3.77
CA SER A 99 -0.28 8.62 -2.76
C SER A 99 0.12 8.09 -1.40
N ALA A 100 0.66 8.96 -0.55
CA ALA A 100 0.86 8.69 0.87
C ALA A 100 -0.05 9.64 1.64
N ASP A 101 -0.79 9.11 2.61
CA ASP A 101 -1.73 9.90 3.43
C ASP A 101 -0.95 10.77 4.45
N GLU A 102 -0.26 11.78 3.95
CA GLU A 102 0.20 12.95 4.69
C GLU A 102 -0.38 14.17 3.98
N ASN A 103 -1.39 14.82 4.59
CA ASN A 103 -1.96 16.13 4.22
C ASN A 103 -1.40 16.73 2.91
N PHE A 104 -2.05 16.45 1.78
CA PHE A 104 -1.78 17.12 0.50
C PHE A 104 -2.32 18.58 0.47
N ASP A 105 -2.31 19.28 1.61
CA ASP A 105 -2.92 20.60 1.82
C ASP A 105 -1.91 21.76 1.95
N GLU A 106 -0.60 21.53 1.78
CA GLU A 106 0.38 22.62 1.84
C GLU A 106 1.39 22.58 0.68
N GLU A 107 0.98 22.81 -0.58
CA GLU A 107 1.86 23.48 -1.55
C GLU A 107 1.21 24.00 -2.86
N ILE A 108 -0.10 24.23 -2.92
CA ILE A 108 -0.66 25.15 -3.93
C ILE A 108 -0.71 26.55 -3.32
N LYS A 109 0.45 27.11 -2.99
CA LYS A 109 0.57 28.56 -2.78
C LYS A 109 0.59 29.21 -4.16
N THR A 110 -0.53 29.81 -4.49
CA THR A 110 -0.78 30.81 -5.53
C THR A 110 0.49 31.52 -5.97
N VAL A 111 0.91 31.29 -7.21
CA VAL A 111 1.82 32.21 -7.89
C VAL A 111 0.93 33.32 -8.46
N ASN A 112 0.89 34.45 -7.77
CA ASN A 112 0.43 35.72 -8.34
C ASN A 112 1.45 36.23 -9.36
#